data_AF-A0A7M3Y044-F1
#
_entry.id   AF-A0A7M3Y044-F1
#
_cell.length_a   1.000
_cell.length_b   1.000
_cell.length_c   1.000
_cell.angle_alpha   90.00
_cell.angle_beta   90.00
_cell.angle_gamma   90.00
#
_symmetry.space_group_name_H-M   'P 1'
#
loop_
_entity.id
_entity.type
_entity.pdbx_description
1 polymer ?
#
loop_
_entity_poly.entity_id
_entity_poly.type
_entity_poly.pdbx_seq_one_letter_code
_entity_poly.pdbx_strand_id
1 'polypeptide(L)'
;SAAWTLHRIVRDTLTVFSPVCPFFTHHLSTTLYDLSSTEIDTFPQLSDDFVEELDVENWLTLSEPIMEFNSNIWRQKKEAGTSLNSEISNIVIPEEISSLKESFVRMHKLV
;
A
#
# COMPACT_ATOMS: atom_id res chain seq x y z
N SER A 1 -3.92 11.82 5.88
CA SER A 1 -4.49 11.88 4.50
C SER A 1 -3.72 10.91 3.62
N ALA A 2 -4.41 10.17 2.73
CA ALA A 2 -3.76 9.18 1.84
C ALA A 2 -2.65 9.78 0.97
N ALA A 3 -2.83 11.00 0.47
CA ALA A 3 -1.82 11.68 -0.33
C ALA A 3 -0.53 11.97 0.47
N TRP A 4 -0.66 12.43 1.72
CA TRP A 4 0.48 12.67 2.59
C TRP A 4 1.27 11.37 2.84
N THR A 5 0.56 10.28 3.15
CA THR A 5 1.18 8.95 3.38
C THR A 5 1.92 8.46 2.14
N LEU A 6 1.34 8.63 0.95
CA LEU A 6 1.99 8.27 -0.32
C LEU A 6 3.29 9.05 -0.53
N HIS A 7 3.28 10.36 -0.34
CA HIS A 7 4.48 11.19 -0.48
C HIS A 7 5.56 10.81 0.53
N ARG A 8 5.20 10.53 1.79
CA ARG A 8 6.14 10.03 2.81
C ARG A 8 6.81 8.72 2.36
N ILE A 9 6.03 7.72 1.93
CA ILE A 9 6.57 6.44 1.45
C ILE A 9 7.48 6.64 0.24
N VAL A 10 7.07 7.46 -0.73
CA VAL A 10 7.87 7.73 -1.94
C VAL A 10 9.19 8.40 -1.57
N ARG A 11 9.18 9.45 -0.74
CA ARG A 11 10.39 10.16 -0.32
C ARG A 11 11.37 9.21 0.38
N ASP A 12 10.87 8.41 1.31
CA ASP A 12 11.70 7.50 2.10
C ASP A 12 12.27 6.40 1.19
N THR A 13 11.46 5.86 0.27
CA THR A 13 11.91 4.88 -0.73
C THR A 13 13.01 5.44 -1.63
N LEU A 14 12.86 6.67 -2.13
CA LEU A 14 13.89 7.32 -2.95
C LEU A 14 15.20 7.53 -2.18
N THR A 15 15.11 7.81 -0.88
CA THR A 15 16.27 7.94 0.02
C THR A 15 16.99 6.60 0.18
N VAL A 16 16.26 5.54 0.52
CA VAL A 16 16.83 4.18 0.68
C VAL A 16 17.43 3.66 -0.61
N PHE A 17 16.86 4.02 -1.76
CA PHE A 17 17.29 3.53 -3.07
C PHE A 17 18.40 4.39 -3.70
N SER A 18 18.78 5.52 -3.08
CA SER A 18 19.80 6.43 -3.62
C SER A 18 21.17 5.79 -3.83
N PRO A 19 21.64 4.83 -3.01
CA PRO A 19 22.90 4.13 -3.26
C PRO A 19 22.85 3.18 -4.47
N VAL A 20 21.66 2.73 -4.89
CA VAL A 20 21.46 1.79 -6.00
C VAL A 20 21.20 2.52 -7.32
N CYS A 21 20.39 3.57 -7.30
CA CYS A 21 20.03 4.37 -8.49
C CYS A 21 20.11 5.87 -8.20
N PRO A 22 21.31 6.45 -8.06
CA PRO A 22 21.49 7.83 -7.57
C PRO A 22 20.89 8.89 -8.50
N PHE A 23 21.06 8.77 -9.83
CA PHE A 23 20.52 9.77 -10.77
C PHE A 23 19.00 9.77 -10.84
N PHE A 24 18.38 8.59 -10.81
CA PHE A 24 16.93 8.45 -10.82
C PHE A 24 16.31 9.02 -9.55
N THR A 25 16.85 8.63 -8.41
CA THR A 25 16.36 9.08 -7.11
C THR A 25 16.60 10.59 -6.91
N HIS A 26 17.77 11.13 -7.31
CA HIS A 26 18.05 12.57 -7.33
C HIS A 26 17.02 13.34 -8.16
N HIS A 27 16.77 12.91 -9.40
CA HIS A 27 15.86 13.62 -10.30
C HIS A 27 14.44 13.67 -9.73
N LEU A 28 13.91 12.54 -9.26
CA LEU A 28 12.55 12.49 -8.70
C LEU A 28 12.42 13.28 -7.40
N SER A 29 13.37 13.12 -6.48
CA SER A 29 13.33 13.80 -5.18
C SER A 29 13.47 15.32 -5.33
N THR A 30 14.37 15.80 -6.19
CA THR A 30 14.51 17.23 -6.48
C THR A 30 13.25 17.78 -7.17
N THR A 31 12.64 17.03 -8.09
CA THR A 31 11.42 17.49 -8.80
C THR A 31 10.19 17.55 -7.88
N LEU A 32 10.06 16.61 -6.95
CA LEU A 32 8.87 16.50 -6.09
C LEU A 32 9.01 17.26 -4.77
N TYR A 33 10.23 17.42 -4.26
CA TYR A 33 10.49 17.88 -2.90
C TYR A 33 11.58 18.95 -2.79
N ASP A 34 12.14 19.43 -3.91
CA ASP A 34 13.21 20.44 -3.96
C ASP A 34 14.47 20.06 -3.15
N LEU A 35 14.66 18.76 -2.86
CA LEU A 35 15.77 18.21 -2.10
C LEU A 35 16.21 16.89 -2.71
N SER A 36 17.52 16.72 -2.92
CA SER A 36 18.06 15.49 -3.47
C SER A 36 18.12 14.37 -2.43
N SER A 37 17.60 13.19 -2.78
CA SER A 37 17.72 11.97 -1.98
C SER A 37 19.17 11.47 -1.83
N THR A 38 20.09 11.93 -2.68
CA THR A 38 21.53 11.61 -2.57
C THR A 38 22.25 12.48 -1.55
N GLU A 39 21.64 13.57 -1.09
CA GLU A 39 22.20 14.47 -0.07
C GLU A 39 21.82 14.02 1.35
N ILE A 40 20.92 13.05 1.47
CA ILE A 40 20.48 12.49 2.74
C ILE A 40 21.46 11.40 3.17
N ASP A 41 22.07 11.58 4.33
CA ASP A 41 23.05 10.67 4.92
C ASP A 41 22.48 9.75 6.02
N THR A 42 21.21 9.96 6.41
CA THR A 42 20.51 9.15 7.41
C THR A 42 19.44 8.26 6.80
N PHE A 43 19.38 7.00 7.25
CA PHE A 43 18.30 6.10 6.86
C PHE A 43 16.94 6.57 7.43
N PRO A 44 15.85 6.58 6.66
CA PRO A 44 14.54 7.03 7.13
C PRO A 44 14.07 6.27 8.37
N GLN A 45 13.71 7.00 9.42
CA GLN A 45 13.15 6.44 10.65
C GLN A 45 11.67 6.79 10.76
N LEU A 46 10.90 5.86 11.34
CA LEU A 46 9.57 6.16 11.89
C LEU A 46 9.77 6.79 13.27
N SER A 47 8.93 7.76 13.64
CA SER A 47 8.93 8.29 15.00
C SER A 47 8.28 7.29 15.96
N ASP A 48 8.78 7.21 17.19
CA ASP A 48 8.24 6.30 18.22
C ASP A 48 6.74 6.55 18.45
N ASP A 49 6.33 7.83 18.51
CA ASP A 49 4.92 8.24 18.58
C ASP A 49 4.05 7.62 17.46
N PHE A 50 4.61 7.47 16.25
CA PHE A 50 3.89 6.91 15.10
C PHE A 50 3.69 5.41 15.24
N VAL A 51 4.62 4.71 15.87
CA VAL A 51 4.56 3.25 16.06
C VAL A 51 3.55 2.91 17.17
N GLU A 52 3.56 3.67 18.27
CA GLU A 52 2.67 3.44 19.40
C GLU A 52 1.21 3.85 19.12
N GLU A 53 0.98 4.97 18.43
CA GLU A 53 -0.39 5.47 18.17
C GLU A 53 -1.16 4.63 17.13
N LEU A 54 -0.47 3.93 16.23
CA LEU A 54 -1.09 3.31 15.05
C LEU A 54 -1.33 1.81 15.15
N ASP A 55 -1.04 1.16 16.28
CA ASP A 55 -1.20 -0.29 16.46
C ASP A 55 -0.56 -1.06 15.27
N VAL A 56 0.67 -0.68 14.94
CA VAL A 56 1.36 -1.11 13.70
C VAL A 56 1.45 -2.63 13.63
N GLU A 57 1.70 -3.30 14.75
CA GLU A 57 1.80 -4.75 14.82
C GLU A 57 0.53 -5.44 14.33
N ASN A 58 -0.64 -4.98 14.79
CA ASN A 58 -1.92 -5.51 14.36
C ASN A 58 -2.16 -5.29 12.86
N TRP A 59 -1.89 -4.08 12.35
CA TRP A 59 -2.02 -3.80 10.91
C TRP A 59 -1.09 -4.65 10.03
N LEU A 60 0.12 -4.96 10.51
CA LEU A 60 1.04 -5.83 9.79
C LEU A 60 0.46 -7.25 9.62
N THR A 61 -0.26 -7.77 10.62
CA THR A 61 -0.91 -9.09 10.52
C THR A 61 -1.98 -9.19 9.43
N LEU A 62 -2.56 -8.05 9.02
CA LEU A 62 -3.62 -8.04 8.00
C LEU A 62 -3.08 -8.19 6.56
N SER A 63 -1.77 -8.02 6.35
CA SER A 63 -1.18 -7.99 5.00
C SER A 63 -1.45 -9.29 4.22
N GLU A 64 -1.19 -10.44 4.83
CA GLU A 64 -1.40 -11.75 4.21
C GLU A 64 -2.88 -12.02 3.91
N PRO A 65 -3.82 -11.90 4.89
CA PRO A 65 -5.25 -12.04 4.64
C PRO A 65 -5.78 -11.13 3.52
N ILE A 66 -5.34 -9.87 3.47
CA ILE A 66 -5.73 -8.92 2.42
C ILE A 66 -5.24 -9.39 1.05
N MET A 67 -3.98 -9.80 0.95
CA MET A 67 -3.38 -10.26 -0.31
C MET A 67 -4.04 -11.55 -0.81
N GLU A 68 -4.31 -12.51 0.08
CA GLU A 68 -4.98 -13.76 -0.25
C GLU A 68 -6.40 -13.51 -0.73
N PHE A 69 -7.19 -12.75 0.04
CA PHE A 69 -8.56 -12.40 -0.33
C PHE A 69 -8.59 -11.72 -1.70
N ASN A 70 -7.77 -10.70 -1.90
CA ASN A 70 -7.73 -9.93 -3.13
C ASN A 70 -7.36 -10.80 -4.35
N SER A 71 -6.35 -11.65 -4.20
CA SER A 71 -5.92 -12.58 -5.26
C SER A 71 -6.98 -13.62 -5.59
N ASN A 72 -7.69 -14.12 -4.57
CA ASN A 72 -8.77 -15.09 -4.73
C ASN A 72 -9.93 -14.50 -5.54
N ILE A 73 -10.36 -13.27 -5.25
CA ILE A 73 -11.43 -12.60 -6.00
C ILE A 73 -11.05 -12.42 -7.48
N TRP A 74 -9.83 -11.96 -7.76
CA TRP A 74 -9.37 -11.84 -9.13
C TRP A 74 -9.30 -13.19 -9.86
N ARG A 75 -8.86 -14.25 -9.17
CA ARG A 75 -8.87 -15.61 -9.72
C ARG A 75 -10.28 -16.06 -10.06
N GLN A 76 -11.24 -15.91 -9.15
CA GLN A 76 -12.64 -16.29 -9.39
C GLN A 76 -13.24 -15.53 -10.59
N LYS A 77 -13.02 -14.22 -10.70
CA LYS A 77 -13.49 -13.42 -11.85
C LYS A 77 -12.89 -13.92 -13.17
N LYS A 78 -11.59 -14.26 -13.15
CA LYS A 78 -10.88 -14.79 -14.32
C LYS A 78 -11.36 -16.18 -14.72
N GLU A 79 -11.59 -17.07 -13.76
CA GLU A 79 -12.14 -18.42 -13.98
C GLU A 79 -13.59 -18.38 -14.49
N ALA A 80 -14.38 -17.41 -14.03
CA ALA A 80 -15.73 -17.17 -14.54
C ALA A 80 -15.77 -16.52 -15.94
N GLY A 81 -14.62 -16.17 -16.53
CA GLY A 81 -14.55 -15.48 -17.83
C GLY A 81 -15.12 -14.06 -17.81
N THR A 82 -15.25 -13.46 -16.62
CA THR A 82 -15.81 -12.12 -16.43
C THR A 82 -14.71 -11.06 -16.36
N SER A 83 -15.07 -9.80 -16.66
CA SER A 83 -14.13 -8.68 -16.52
C SER A 83 -13.76 -8.49 -15.05
N LEU A 84 -12.52 -8.08 -14.77
CA LEU A 84 -12.10 -7.75 -13.39
C LEU A 84 -12.96 -6.65 -12.75
N ASN A 85 -13.57 -5.79 -13.58
CA ASN A 85 -14.46 -4.71 -13.16
C ASN A 85 -15.94 -5.11 -13.10
N SER A 86 -16.29 -6.38 -13.33
CA SER A 86 -17.68 -6.84 -13.15
C SER A 86 -17.99 -7.07 -11.67
N GLU A 87 -19.28 -7.06 -11.38
CA GLU A 87 -19.84 -7.51 -10.12
C GLU A 87 -19.56 -8.99 -9.88
N ILE A 88 -19.43 -9.37 -8.61
CA ILE A 88 -19.29 -10.75 -8.17
C ILE A 88 -20.10 -10.96 -6.89
N SER A 89 -20.89 -12.02 -6.87
CA SER A 89 -21.81 -12.32 -5.76
C SER A 89 -21.33 -13.49 -4.92
N ASN A 90 -21.96 -13.66 -3.75
CA ASN A 90 -21.70 -14.76 -2.82
C ASN A 90 -20.28 -14.80 -2.24
N ILE A 91 -19.64 -13.63 -2.14
CA ILE A 91 -18.33 -13.51 -1.51
C ILE A 91 -18.51 -13.14 -0.03
N VAL A 92 -18.00 -14.00 0.83
CA VAL A 92 -17.92 -13.73 2.28
C VAL A 92 -16.55 -13.12 2.57
N ILE A 93 -16.55 -11.95 3.22
CA ILE A 93 -15.32 -11.31 3.67
C ILE A 93 -14.94 -11.92 5.04
N PRO A 94 -13.72 -12.44 5.20
CA PRO A 94 -13.23 -12.96 6.48
C PRO A 94 -13.29 -11.91 7.61
N GLU A 95 -13.47 -12.37 8.85
CA GLU A 95 -13.64 -11.48 10.02
C GLU A 95 -12.37 -10.70 10.32
N GLU A 96 -11.21 -11.29 10.04
CA GLU A 96 -9.88 -10.70 10.26
C GLU A 96 -9.70 -9.38 9.48
N ILE A 97 -10.30 -9.28 8.29
CA ILE A 97 -10.22 -8.10 7.42
C ILE A 97 -11.54 -7.32 7.35
N SER A 98 -12.44 -7.57 8.30
CA SER A 98 -13.76 -6.93 8.36
C SER A 98 -13.67 -5.40 8.47
N SER A 99 -12.61 -4.86 9.08
CA SER A 99 -12.33 -3.42 9.17
C SER A 99 -12.23 -2.73 7.80
N LEU A 100 -11.88 -3.48 6.74
CA LEU A 100 -11.73 -2.98 5.38
C LEU A 100 -12.90 -3.34 4.46
N LYS A 101 -13.98 -3.91 5.01
CA LYS A 101 -15.13 -4.42 4.26
C LYS A 101 -15.68 -3.45 3.22
N GLU A 102 -15.91 -2.20 3.59
CA GLU A 102 -16.45 -1.20 2.67
C GLU A 102 -15.53 -0.95 1.46
N SER A 103 -14.22 -0.95 1.69
CA SER A 103 -13.23 -0.78 0.64
C SER A 103 -13.24 -1.96 -0.33
N PHE A 104 -13.35 -3.19 0.17
CA PHE A 104 -13.48 -4.38 -0.68
C PHE A 104 -14.78 -4.42 -1.48
N VAL A 105 -15.91 -4.06 -0.85
CA VAL A 105 -17.21 -3.99 -1.54
C VAL A 105 -17.14 -3.00 -2.70
N ARG A 106 -16.57 -1.80 -2.48
CA ARG A 106 -16.40 -0.79 -3.53
C ARG A 106 -15.42 -1.24 -4.62
N MET A 107 -14.27 -1.79 -4.25
CA MET A 107 -13.21 -2.18 -5.18
C MET A 107 -13.61 -3.35 -6.08
N HIS A 108 -14.26 -4.36 -5.51
CA HIS A 108 -14.61 -5.59 -6.22
C HIS A 108 -16.05 -5.63 -6.73
N LYS A 109 -16.88 -4.62 -6.39
CA LYS A 109 -18.32 -4.58 -6.67
C LYS A 109 -19.00 -5.85 -6.17
N LEU A 110 -18.82 -6.12 -4.88
CA LEU A 110 -19.42 -7.28 -4.22
C LEU A 110 -20.91 -7.03 -4.03
N VAL A 111 -21.75 -7.96 -4.47
CA VAL A 111 -23.22 -7.87 -4.43
C VAL A 111 -23.84 -9.03 -3.67
#